data_AF-A0A842R173-F1
#
_entry.id   AF-A0A842R173-F1
#
_cell.length_a   1.000
_cell.length_b   1.000
_cell.length_c   1.000
_cell.angle_alpha   90.00
_cell.angle_beta   90.00
_cell.angle_gamma   90.00
#
_symmetry.space_group_name_H-M   'P 1'
#
loop_
_entity.id
_entity.type
_entity.pdbx_description
1 polymer ?
#
loop_
_entity_poly.entity_id
_entity_poly.type
_entity_poly.pdbx_seq_one_letter_code
_entity_poly.pdbx_strand_id
1 'polypeptide(L)' 'MAKLKKNKIKEMSLDEKMKKLEEYKSELAYQRSLLATGNTTDSPGKIGSLKKTIARLKTFINLDLREEQYM' A
#
# COMPACT_ATOMS: atom_id res chain seq x y z
N MET A 1 -9.03 5.57 9.17
CA MET A 1 -8.23 6.43 8.26
C MET A 1 -7.59 5.59 7.18
N ALA A 2 -7.57 6.07 5.93
CA ALA A 2 -6.76 5.48 4.86
C ALA A 2 -5.65 6.48 4.51
N LYS A 3 -4.40 6.01 4.52
CA LYS A 3 -3.20 6.85 4.33
C LYS A 3 -3.13 7.44 2.90
N LEU A 4 -3.80 6.79 1.93
CA LEU A 4 -3.82 7.21 0.52
C LEU A 4 -5.25 7.19 -0.05
N LYS A 5 -5.67 8.30 -0.68
CA LYS A 5 -6.98 8.45 -1.34
C LYS A 5 -6.96 7.84 -2.74
N LYS A 6 -8.10 7.32 -3.20
CA LYS A 6 -8.26 6.67 -4.52
C LYS A 6 -7.83 7.57 -5.68
N ASN A 7 -8.22 8.85 -5.66
CA ASN A 7 -7.93 9.81 -6.73
C ASN A 7 -6.42 9.99 -6.91
N LYS A 8 -5.70 10.13 -5.79
CA LYS A 8 -4.24 10.25 -5.81
C LYS A 8 -3.56 9.02 -6.39
N ILE A 9 -4.10 7.81 -6.17
CA ILE A 9 -3.54 6.60 -6.80
C ILE A 9 -3.74 6.64 -8.31
N LYS A 10 -4.90 7.09 -8.81
CA LYS A 10 -5.17 7.16 -10.25
C LYS A 10 -4.24 8.13 -10.99
N GLU A 11 -3.90 9.24 -10.35
CA GLU A 11 -3.02 10.28 -10.91
C GLU A 11 -1.54 9.86 -11.00
N MET A 12 -1.15 8.82 -10.27
CA MET A 12 0.24 8.33 -10.24
C MET A 12 0.54 7.46 -11.46
N SER A 13 1.78 7.51 -11.93
CA SER A 13 2.27 6.58 -12.95
C SER A 13 2.41 5.15 -12.40
N LEU A 14 2.54 4.15 -13.28
CA LEU A 14 2.75 2.75 -12.89
C LEU A 14 3.99 2.61 -11.98
N ASP A 15 5.12 3.21 -12.38
CA ASP A 15 6.36 3.19 -11.60
C ASP A 15 6.21 3.82 -10.23
N GLU A 16 5.49 4.94 -10.13
CA GLU A 16 5.22 5.61 -8.86
C GLU A 16 4.35 4.75 -7.94
N LYS A 17 3.32 4.09 -8.51
CA LYS A 17 2.47 3.14 -7.78
C LYS A 17 3.30 1.96 -7.26
N MET A 18 4.22 1.43 -8.07
CA MET A 18 5.11 0.33 -7.68
C MET A 18 6.09 0.75 -6.58
N LYS A 19 6.72 1.92 -6.69
CA LYS A 19 7.58 2.48 -5.62
C LYS A 19 6.81 2.64 -4.32
N LYS A 20 5.61 3.23 -4.36
CA LYS A 20 4.73 3.36 -3.18
C LYS A 20 4.34 2.02 -2.58
N LEU A 21 4.12 1.01 -3.41
CA LEU A 21 3.78 -0.33 -2.95
C LEU A 21 4.91 -0.92 -2.10
N GLU A 22 6.17 -0.78 -2.55
CA GLU A 22 7.34 -1.26 -1.80
C GLU A 22 7.58 -0.49 -0.50
N GLU A 23 7.38 0.83 -0.50
CA GLU A 23 7.42 1.64 0.72
C GLU A 23 6.42 1.13 1.78
N TYR A 24 5.17 0.91 1.38
CA TYR A 24 4.14 0.44 2.33
C TYR A 24 4.32 -1.00 2.76
N LYS A 25 4.88 -1.88 1.92
CA LYS A 25 5.28 -3.23 2.33
C LYS A 25 6.37 -3.20 3.40
N SER A 26 7.36 -2.34 3.21
CA SER A 26 8.46 -2.14 4.16
C SER A 26 7.95 -1.60 5.50
N GLU A 27 7.05 -0.61 5.45
CA GLU A 27 6.36 -0.10 6.65
C GLU A 27 5.57 -1.23 7.35
N LEU A 28 4.87 -2.08 6.59
CA LEU A 28 4.10 -3.19 7.15
C LEU A 28 5.01 -4.24 7.82
N ALA A 29 6.16 -4.52 7.23
CA ALA A 29 7.16 -5.42 7.79
C ALA A 29 7.70 -4.88 9.12
N TYR A 30 8.08 -3.60 9.15
CA TYR A 30 8.54 -2.94 10.37
C TYR A 30 7.49 -2.98 11.49
N GLN A 31 6.23 -2.68 11.17
CA GLN A 31 5.13 -2.74 12.16
C GLN A 31 4.89 -4.16 12.68
N ARG A 32 5.08 -5.19 11.85
CA ARG A 32 5.00 -6.59 12.28
C ARG A 32 6.17 -6.98 13.19
N SER A 33 7.38 -6.51 12.90
CA SER A 33 8.54 -6.76 13.75
C SER A 33 8.34 -6.17 15.14
N LEU A 34 7.84 -4.92 15.24
CA LEU A 34 7.50 -4.31 16.53
C LEU A 34 6.50 -5.15 17.32
N LEU A 35 5.45 -5.62 16.66
CA LEU A 35 4.43 -6.48 17.25
C LEU A 35 5.01 -7.80 17.78
N ALA A 36 5.94 -8.40 17.04
CA ALA A 36 6.59 -9.65 17.43
C ALA A 36 7.51 -9.49 18.64
N THR A 37 8.15 -8.32 18.80
CA THR A 37 8.99 -8.00 19.96
C THR A 37 8.17 -7.62 21.21
N GLY A 38 6.84 -7.60 21.12
CA GLY A 38 5.96 -7.20 22.22
C GLY A 38 5.83 -5.69 22.40
N ASN A 39 6.40 -4.90 21.48
CA ASN A 39 6.14 -3.46 21.43
C ASN A 39 4.73 -3.23 20.89
N THR A 40 3.95 -2.44 21.63
CA THR A 40 2.63 -2.00 21.18
C THR A 40 2.77 -1.06 19.99
N THR A 41 2.01 -1.32 18.93
CA THR A 41 1.90 -0.38 17.81
C THR A 41 1.13 0.87 18.25
N ASP A 42 1.59 2.06 17.85
CA ASP A 42 0.99 3.37 18.20
C ASP A 42 -0.52 3.49 17.95
N SER A 43 -1.11 2.63 17.12
CA SER A 43 -2.55 2.63 16.87
C SER A 43 -3.02 1.25 16.39
N PRO A 44 -4.01 0.61 17.04
CA PRO A 44 -4.52 -0.72 16.67
C PRO A 44 -5.07 -0.78 15.23
N GLY A 45 -5.52 0.35 14.67
CA GLY A 45 -6.02 0.45 13.29
C GLY A 45 -4.94 0.64 12.21
N LYS A 46 -3.68 0.87 12.57
CA LYS A 46 -2.61 1.26 11.61
C LYS A 46 -2.32 0.15 10.61
N ILE A 47 -2.07 -1.07 11.08
CA ILE A 47 -1.80 -2.24 10.23
C ILE A 47 -2.98 -2.53 9.30
N GLY A 48 -4.21 -2.46 9.80
CA GLY A 48 -5.40 -2.66 9.00
C GLY A 48 -5.52 -1.63 7.87
N SER A 49 -5.26 -0.36 8.17
CA SER A 49 -5.27 0.70 7.16
C SER A 49 -4.15 0.57 6.12
N LEU A 50 -2.97 0.13 6.55
CA LEU A 50 -1.82 -0.08 5.68
C LEU A 50 -2.05 -1.25 4.72
N LYS A 51 -2.56 -2.39 5.22
CA LYS A 51 -2.98 -3.53 4.39
C LYS A 51 -4.03 -3.13 3.34
N LYS A 52 -5.05 -2.34 3.73
CA LYS A 52 -6.06 -1.82 2.79
C LYS A 52 -5.45 -0.92 1.73
N THR A 53 -4.45 -0.11 2.09
CA THR A 53 -3.76 0.79 1.15
C THR A 53 -2.92 -0.01 0.14
N ILE A 54 -2.17 -1.01 0.61
CA ILE A 54 -1.42 -1.96 -0.23
C ILE A 54 -2.35 -2.69 -1.22
N ALA A 55 -3.50 -3.20 -0.73
CA ALA A 55 -4.46 -3.90 -1.58
C ALA A 55 -4.98 -2.99 -2.71
N ARG A 56 -5.31 -1.72 -2.40
CA ARG A 56 -5.75 -0.76 -3.42
C ARG A 56 -4.67 -0.48 -4.47
N LEU A 57 -3.42 -0.27 -4.05
CA LEU A 57 -2.31 -0.06 -4.99
C LEU A 57 -2.15 -1.24 -5.95
N LYS A 58 -2.18 -2.47 -5.42
CA LYS A 58 -2.13 -3.68 -6.26
C LYS A 58 -3.30 -3.74 -7.26
N THR A 59 -4.50 -3.35 -6.84
CA THR A 59 -5.66 -3.30 -7.75
C THR A 59 -5.41 -2.34 -8.91
N PHE A 60 -4.92 -1.13 -8.64
CA PHE A 60 -4.66 -0.15 -9.69
C PHE A 60 -3.51 -0.56 -10.60
N ILE A 61 -2.39 -1.05 -10.04
CA ILE A 61 -1.27 -1.59 -10.81
C ILE A 61 -1.75 -2.69 -11.77
N ASN A 62 -2.59 -3.62 -11.29
CA ASN A 62 -3.15 -4.66 -12.14
C ASN A 62 -4.09 -4.13 -13.24
N LEU A 63 -4.76 -2.99 -13.02
CA LEU A 63 -5.59 -2.36 -14.04
C LEU A 63 -4.70 -1.68 -15.09
N ASP A 64 -3.70 -0.91 -14.65
CA ASP A 64 -2.74 -0.24 -15.55
C ASP A 64 -2.03 -1.27 -16.45
N LEU A 65 -1.54 -2.37 -15.86
CA LEU A 65 -0.88 -3.47 -16.60
C LEU A 65 -1.82 -4.16 -17.59
N ARG A 66 -3.12 -4.25 -17.28
CA ARG A 66 -4.11 -4.79 -18.22
C ARG A 66 -4.35 -3.83 -19.36
N GLU A 67 -4.48 -2.54 -19.07
CA GLU A 67 -4.64 -1.51 -20.11
C GLU A 67 -3.45 -1.52 -21.08
N GLU A 68 -2.22 -1.64 -20.59
CA GLU A 68 -1.02 -1.79 -21.42
C GLU A 68 -1.03 -3.07 -22.29
N GLN A 69 -1.67 -4.15 -21.85
CA GLN A 69 -1.75 -5.40 -22.62
C GLN A 69 -2.76 -5.36 -23.77
N TYR A 70 -3.66 -4.38 -23.79
CA TYR A 70 -4.70 -4.23 -24.82
C TYR A 70 -4.47 -3.01 -25.72
N MET A 71 -3.39 -2.25 -25.50
CA MET A 71 -2.93 -1.14 -26.34
C MET A 71 -1.80 -1.61 -27.25
#